data_AF-A0A2V8HQV3-F1
#
_entry.id   AF-A0A2V8HQV3-F1
#
_cell.length_a   1.000
_cell.length_b   1.000
_cell.length_c   1.000
_cell.angle_alpha   90.00
_cell.angle_beta   90.00
_cell.angle_gamma   90.00
#
_symmetry.space_group_name_H-M   'P 1'
#
loop_
_entity.id
_entity.type
_entity.pdbx_description
1 polymer ?
#
loop_
_entity_poly.entity_id
_entity_poly.type
_entity_poly.pdbx_seq_one_letter_code
_entity_poly.pdbx_strand_id
1 'polypeptide(L)'
;GFKAGMHVLIMEIDGTWDFTTITNVQDEALHLQHSGKLSGGYSSGSAMITEVAAHTYYLKSDNATNTYQLMHYDGASTDLPIVDNVVKLNFQYFGDPQPPTLVPGKSLCVAGVKGPFTTYGPKPPCLATAGTGGYAQGENCAFKVVNGLQVPRLDVLGAGGVGQVELTQAQLTDGPWCPGADSTNYPNRFDADLFRIRRVKATMRVQSAVAALRGPAGVLFAHGGTSLGGNKLAPDQEIQFSVTPRNMTLGR
;
A
#
# COMPACT_ATOMS: atom_id res chain seq x y z
N GLY A 1 14.63 -21.09 -5.30
CA GLY A 1 13.25 -21.56 -5.41
C GLY A 1 12.51 -21.26 -4.12
N PHE A 2 11.19 -21.40 -4.13
CA PHE A 2 10.37 -21.22 -2.93
C PHE A 2 10.72 -22.23 -1.83
N LYS A 3 10.39 -21.89 -0.59
CA LYS A 3 10.58 -22.73 0.61
C LYS A 3 9.36 -22.62 1.52
N ALA A 4 9.12 -23.68 2.30
CA ALA A 4 8.17 -23.62 3.40
C ALA A 4 8.51 -22.46 4.36
N GLY A 5 7.50 -21.73 4.81
CA GLY A 5 7.61 -20.53 5.62
C GLY A 5 7.72 -19.21 4.84
N MET A 6 7.92 -19.23 3.52
CA MET A 6 7.94 -17.99 2.73
C MET A 6 6.54 -17.38 2.61
N HIS A 7 6.47 -16.07 2.84
CA HIS A 7 5.30 -15.27 2.47
C HIS A 7 5.34 -14.95 0.99
N VAL A 8 4.22 -15.17 0.33
CA VAL A 8 4.08 -14.96 -1.11
C VAL A 8 2.84 -14.15 -1.42
N LEU A 9 2.97 -13.31 -2.46
CA LEU A 9 1.85 -12.70 -3.14
C LEU A 9 1.62 -13.48 -4.42
N ILE A 10 0.41 -14.02 -4.56
CA ILE A 10 -0.10 -14.54 -5.82
C ILE A 10 -0.97 -13.42 -6.41
N MET A 11 -0.75 -13.06 -7.65
CA MET A 11 -1.45 -11.96 -8.30
C MET A 11 -1.78 -12.29 -9.75
N GLU A 12 -2.94 -11.83 -10.19
CA GLU A 12 -3.34 -11.84 -11.58
C GLU A 12 -3.34 -10.44 -12.19
N ILE A 13 -3.27 -10.40 -13.52
CA ILE A 13 -3.30 -9.17 -14.31
C ILE A 13 -4.60 -8.37 -14.14
N ASP A 14 -5.65 -9.02 -13.65
CA ASP A 14 -6.98 -8.45 -13.45
C ASP A 14 -7.20 -7.81 -12.06
N GLY A 15 -6.15 -7.81 -11.23
CA GLY A 15 -6.16 -7.24 -9.88
C GLY A 15 -6.54 -8.22 -8.78
N THR A 16 -6.91 -9.45 -9.10
CA THR A 16 -7.07 -10.52 -8.11
C THR A 16 -5.72 -10.81 -7.48
N TRP A 17 -5.69 -10.88 -6.15
CA TRP A 17 -4.47 -11.19 -5.43
C TRP A 17 -4.77 -11.85 -4.09
N ASP A 18 -3.81 -12.64 -3.62
CA ASP A 18 -3.84 -13.28 -2.32
C ASP A 18 -2.43 -13.25 -1.71
N PHE A 19 -2.39 -12.93 -0.42
CA PHE A 19 -1.20 -13.08 0.41
C PHE A 19 -1.34 -14.40 1.18
N THR A 20 -0.34 -15.27 1.06
CA THR A 20 -0.33 -16.55 1.76
C THR A 20 1.08 -16.98 2.15
N THR A 21 1.17 -18.02 2.96
CA THR A 21 2.43 -18.64 3.37
C THR A 21 2.55 -20.00 2.71
N ILE A 22 3.72 -20.28 2.14
CA ILE A 22 4.04 -21.60 1.60
C ILE A 22 4.22 -22.57 2.78
N THR A 23 3.46 -23.66 2.78
CA THR A 23 3.53 -24.68 3.84
C THR A 23 4.38 -25.88 3.42
N ASN A 24 4.49 -26.15 2.12
CA ASN A 24 5.31 -27.22 1.58
C ASN A 24 5.68 -26.96 0.10
N VAL A 25 6.83 -27.48 -0.33
CA VAL A 25 7.29 -27.45 -1.72
C VAL A 25 7.57 -28.89 -2.13
N GLN A 26 6.88 -29.37 -3.16
CA GLN A 26 7.04 -30.74 -3.68
C GLN A 26 7.90 -30.71 -4.94
N ASP A 27 8.86 -31.65 -5.03
CA ASP A 27 9.92 -31.64 -6.05
C ASP A 27 9.42 -31.92 -7.48
N GLU A 28 8.30 -32.63 -7.62
CA GLU A 28 7.66 -32.86 -8.91
C GLU A 28 6.83 -31.63 -9.31
N ALA A 29 7.27 -30.95 -10.38
CA ALA A 29 6.60 -29.81 -11.02
C ALA A 29 6.42 -28.52 -10.20
N LEU A 30 7.19 -28.31 -9.11
CA LEU A 30 7.08 -27.12 -8.23
C LEU A 30 5.67 -26.92 -7.66
N HIS A 31 5.00 -28.01 -7.25
CA HIS A 31 3.73 -27.89 -6.54
C HIS A 31 3.94 -27.22 -5.17
N LEU A 32 3.23 -26.12 -4.94
CA LEU A 32 3.27 -25.37 -3.69
C LEU A 32 1.98 -25.65 -2.92
N GLN A 33 2.13 -26.03 -1.65
CA GLN A 33 1.01 -25.98 -0.70
C GLN A 33 1.04 -24.63 0.00
N HIS A 34 -0.13 -24.06 0.26
CA HIS A 34 -0.27 -22.76 0.88
C HIS A 34 -1.29 -22.79 2.03
N SER A 35 -1.18 -21.81 2.93
CA SER A 35 -2.15 -21.59 3.99
C SER A 35 -3.44 -20.95 3.46
N GLY A 36 -4.56 -21.15 4.16
CA GLY A 36 -5.80 -20.41 3.93
C GLY A 36 -6.49 -20.68 2.58
N LYS A 37 -7.61 -20.00 2.39
CA LYS A 37 -8.38 -20.02 1.14
C LYS A 37 -7.96 -18.84 0.27
N LEU A 38 -7.77 -19.10 -1.03
CA LEU A 38 -7.54 -18.04 -2.02
C LEU A 38 -8.87 -17.36 -2.37
N SER A 39 -8.82 -16.05 -2.58
CA SER A 39 -9.98 -15.23 -2.94
C SER A 39 -10.42 -15.38 -4.40
N GLY A 40 -9.55 -15.92 -5.26
CA GLY A 40 -9.85 -16.18 -6.67
C GLY A 40 -9.05 -17.32 -7.30
N GLY A 41 -9.36 -17.59 -8.57
CA GLY A 41 -8.59 -18.54 -9.40
C GLY A 41 -7.43 -17.83 -10.10
N TYR A 42 -6.34 -18.56 -10.32
CA TYR A 42 -5.12 -18.04 -10.95
C TYR A 42 -4.83 -18.79 -12.25
N SER A 43 -4.79 -18.09 -13.38
CA SER A 43 -4.64 -18.74 -14.67
C SER A 43 -3.18 -19.06 -14.98
N SER A 44 -2.93 -20.26 -15.53
CA SER A 44 -1.61 -20.64 -16.01
C SER A 44 -1.14 -19.70 -17.13
N GLY A 45 -0.01 -19.03 -16.93
CA GLY A 45 0.64 -18.17 -17.94
C GLY A 45 0.39 -16.67 -17.80
N SER A 46 -0.56 -16.25 -16.96
CA SER A 46 -0.77 -14.82 -16.61
C SER A 46 -0.57 -14.54 -15.13
N ALA A 47 -0.94 -15.48 -14.25
CA ALA A 47 -0.70 -15.33 -12.83
C ALA A 47 0.80 -15.31 -12.51
N MET A 48 1.16 -14.45 -11.57
CA MET A 48 2.51 -14.34 -11.03
C MET A 48 2.47 -14.70 -9.55
N ILE A 49 3.52 -15.38 -9.09
CA ILE A 49 3.78 -15.62 -7.68
C ILE A 49 5.17 -15.10 -7.36
N THR A 50 5.29 -14.34 -6.28
CA THR A 50 6.56 -13.80 -5.82
C THR A 50 6.63 -13.85 -4.30
N GLU A 51 7.83 -14.02 -3.77
CA GLU A 51 8.11 -13.75 -2.36
C GLU A 51 7.83 -12.28 -2.06
N VAL A 52 7.25 -12.02 -0.89
CA VAL A 52 6.96 -10.68 -0.39
C VAL A 52 7.35 -10.55 1.08
N ALA A 53 7.83 -9.36 1.44
CA ALA A 53 8.00 -8.96 2.82
C ALA A 53 7.04 -7.80 3.11
N ALA A 54 6.30 -7.91 4.21
CA ALA A 54 5.43 -6.85 4.69
C ALA A 54 6.12 -6.11 5.83
N HIS A 55 5.98 -4.79 5.85
CA HIS A 55 6.56 -3.96 6.90
C HIS A 55 5.55 -2.89 7.29
N THR A 56 5.11 -2.94 8.55
CA THR A 56 4.23 -1.94 9.13
C THR A 56 5.00 -1.16 10.18
N TYR A 57 5.04 0.17 10.03
CA TYR A 57 5.64 1.08 10.99
C TYR A 57 4.55 1.90 11.65
N TYR A 58 4.55 1.93 12.98
CA TYR A 58 3.58 2.70 13.75
C TYR A 58 4.21 3.30 15.00
N LEU A 59 3.55 4.34 15.53
CA LEU A 59 3.99 5.00 16.73
C LEU A 59 3.26 4.42 17.94
N LYS A 60 4.00 3.81 18.87
CA LYS A 60 3.50 3.48 20.19
C LYS A 60 3.80 4.64 21.13
N SER A 61 2.76 5.27 21.66
CA SER A 61 2.87 6.38 22.60
C SER A 61 2.02 6.14 23.85
N ASP A 62 2.62 6.37 25.01
CA ASP A 62 1.95 6.38 26.31
C ASP A 62 2.60 7.43 27.22
N ASN A 63 1.85 8.49 27.48
CA ASN A 63 2.30 9.61 28.31
C ASN A 63 2.43 9.23 29.79
N ALA A 64 1.68 8.25 30.29
CA ALA A 64 1.73 7.87 31.70
C ALA A 64 3.05 7.16 32.03
N THR A 65 3.55 6.35 31.11
CA THR A 65 4.80 5.60 31.27
C THR A 65 6.00 6.25 30.56
N ASN A 66 5.81 7.39 29.90
CA ASN A 66 6.80 8.03 29.02
C ASN A 66 7.33 7.09 27.91
N THR A 67 6.45 6.25 27.37
CA THR A 67 6.79 5.34 26.28
C THR A 67 6.53 6.03 24.95
N TYR A 68 7.55 6.13 24.11
CA TYR A 68 7.48 6.82 22.81
C TYR A 68 8.35 6.06 21.81
N GLN A 69 7.78 5.08 21.11
CA GLN A 69 8.54 4.10 20.34
C GLN A 69 8.05 4.01 18.91
N LEU A 70 8.99 4.07 17.96
CA LEU A 70 8.73 3.60 16.61
C LEU A 70 8.75 2.07 16.66
N MET A 71 7.59 1.49 16.35
CA MET A 71 7.39 0.05 16.28
C MET A 71 7.53 -0.42 14.84
N HIS A 72 8.05 -1.64 14.66
CA HIS A 72 8.08 -2.34 13.38
C HIS A 72 7.43 -3.72 13.53
N TYR A 73 6.37 -3.94 12.75
CA TYR A 73 5.73 -5.23 12.55
C TYR A 73 6.13 -5.81 11.19
N ASP A 74 6.58 -7.07 11.15
CA ASP A 74 7.05 -7.78 9.95
C ASP A 74 5.93 -8.37 9.09
N GLY A 75 4.68 -8.06 9.41
CA GLY A 75 3.52 -8.61 8.69
C GLY A 75 3.15 -10.04 9.08
N ALA A 76 3.88 -10.66 10.01
CA ALA A 76 3.66 -12.04 10.43
C ALA A 76 3.58 -12.21 11.96
N SER A 77 4.71 -12.04 12.66
CA SER A 77 4.79 -12.40 14.09
C SER A 77 5.68 -11.51 14.92
N THR A 78 6.60 -10.78 14.29
CA THR A 78 7.54 -9.92 15.02
C THR A 78 6.99 -8.51 15.09
N ASP A 79 6.72 -8.03 16.30
CA ASP A 79 6.33 -6.64 16.58
C ASP A 79 7.22 -6.07 17.68
N LEU A 80 8.20 -5.25 17.30
CA LEU A 80 9.28 -4.82 18.18
C LEU A 80 9.53 -3.31 18.08
N PRO A 81 9.96 -2.67 19.18
CA PRO A 81 10.45 -1.30 19.15
C PRO A 81 11.79 -1.25 18.42
N ILE A 82 11.94 -0.32 17.48
CA ILE A 82 13.19 -0.12 16.73
C ILE A 82 13.89 1.20 17.05
N VAL A 83 13.16 2.20 17.53
CA VAL A 83 13.72 3.49 17.97
C VAL A 83 12.90 4.03 19.14
N ASP A 84 13.57 4.39 20.23
CA ASP A 84 12.96 5.08 21.37
C ASP A 84 12.91 6.60 21.18
N ASN A 85 12.07 7.26 21.98
CA ASN A 85 11.88 8.71 22.03
C ASN A 85 11.39 9.32 20.70
N VAL A 86 10.68 8.53 19.89
CA VAL A 86 9.97 9.06 18.72
C VAL A 86 8.63 9.62 19.19
N VAL A 87 8.42 10.92 19.01
CA VAL A 87 7.24 11.65 19.54
C VAL A 87 6.23 12.04 18.48
N LYS A 88 6.59 11.87 17.20
CA LYS A 88 5.69 12.06 16.06
C LYS A 88 6.12 11.15 14.93
N LEU A 89 5.14 10.50 14.31
CA LEU A 89 5.27 9.79 13.06
C LEU A 89 4.08 10.19 12.19
N ASN A 90 4.34 10.60 10.95
CA ASN A 90 3.29 10.96 10.01
C ASN A 90 3.67 10.55 8.59
N PHE A 91 2.70 10.00 7.86
CA PHE A 91 2.82 9.65 6.45
C PHE A 91 1.84 10.47 5.63
N GLN A 92 2.34 11.12 4.57
CA GLN A 92 1.50 11.78 3.57
C GLN A 92 1.68 11.06 2.24
N TYR A 93 0.58 10.82 1.55
CA TYR A 93 0.55 10.09 0.28
C TYR A 93 0.33 11.07 -0.86
N PHE A 94 1.15 10.95 -1.90
CA PHE A 94 1.06 11.79 -3.09
C PHE A 94 0.91 10.89 -4.31
N GLY A 95 -0.09 11.17 -5.14
CA GLY A 95 -0.48 10.30 -6.23
C GLY A 95 -0.80 11.01 -7.55
N ASP A 96 -1.06 10.19 -8.58
CA ASP A 96 -1.51 10.64 -9.88
C ASP A 96 -2.92 11.24 -9.80
N PRO A 97 -3.12 12.50 -10.22
CA PRO A 97 -4.44 13.12 -10.17
C PRO A 97 -5.41 12.54 -11.21
N GLN A 98 -4.89 11.92 -12.28
CA GLN A 98 -5.72 11.33 -13.33
C GLN A 98 -6.09 9.90 -12.97
N PRO A 99 -7.35 9.46 -13.21
CA PRO A 99 -7.78 8.08 -12.98
C PRO A 99 -7.09 7.11 -13.94
N PRO A 100 -7.11 5.78 -13.69
CA PRO A 100 -6.45 4.83 -14.57
C PRO A 100 -7.15 4.81 -15.93
N THR A 101 -6.39 4.88 -17.03
CA THR A 101 -6.94 4.84 -18.38
C THR A 101 -6.45 3.61 -19.13
N LEU A 102 -7.24 3.14 -20.11
CA LEU A 102 -6.81 2.07 -21.01
C LEU A 102 -5.68 2.56 -21.91
N VAL A 103 -4.66 1.74 -22.08
CA VAL A 103 -3.58 1.98 -23.05
C VAL A 103 -4.12 1.73 -24.46
N PRO A 104 -4.07 2.71 -25.37
CA PRO A 104 -4.59 2.56 -26.72
C PRO A 104 -3.94 1.39 -27.48
N GLY A 105 -4.74 0.70 -28.31
CA GLY A 105 -4.25 -0.38 -29.18
C GLY A 105 -3.95 -1.71 -28.47
N LYS A 106 -4.17 -1.82 -27.16
CA LYS A 106 -4.01 -3.06 -26.40
C LYS A 106 -5.35 -3.81 -26.32
N SER A 107 -5.45 -4.95 -27.00
CA SER A 107 -6.63 -5.80 -26.89
C SER A 107 -6.71 -6.42 -25.50
N LEU A 108 -7.86 -6.25 -24.84
CA LEU A 108 -8.14 -6.88 -23.55
C LEU A 108 -8.51 -8.37 -23.69
N CYS A 109 -8.90 -8.79 -24.91
CA CYS A 109 -9.60 -10.05 -25.19
C CYS A 109 -8.79 -11.11 -25.90
N VAL A 110 -7.57 -10.76 -26.29
CA VAL A 110 -6.66 -11.71 -26.92
C VAL A 110 -5.70 -12.21 -25.85
N ALA A 111 -5.74 -13.53 -25.62
CA ALA A 111 -4.80 -14.21 -24.74
C ALA A 111 -3.36 -14.02 -25.25
N GLY A 112 -2.39 -13.94 -24.33
CA GLY A 112 -0.97 -13.79 -24.67
C GLY A 112 -0.52 -12.38 -25.04
N VAL A 113 -1.44 -11.41 -25.18
CA VAL A 113 -1.05 -9.99 -25.27
C VAL A 113 -0.39 -9.58 -23.96
N LYS A 114 0.83 -9.05 -24.02
CA LYS A 114 1.53 -8.53 -22.85
C LYS A 114 1.18 -7.06 -22.62
N GLY A 115 1.01 -6.71 -21.35
CA GLY A 115 0.72 -5.36 -20.88
C GLY A 115 1.88 -4.37 -21.09
N PRO A 116 1.77 -3.15 -20.51
CA PRO A 116 0.65 -2.67 -19.69
C PRO A 116 -0.62 -2.47 -20.51
N PHE A 117 -1.78 -2.73 -19.89
CA PHE A 117 -3.12 -2.52 -20.49
C PHE A 117 -3.77 -1.23 -20.01
N THR A 118 -3.31 -0.72 -18.88
CA THR A 118 -3.80 0.45 -18.19
C THR A 118 -2.61 1.34 -17.85
N THR A 119 -2.82 2.64 -17.65
CA THR A 119 -1.76 3.54 -17.16
C THR A 119 -1.30 3.18 -15.75
N TYR A 120 -2.22 2.63 -14.95
CA TYR A 120 -1.93 1.97 -13.67
C TYR A 120 -3.15 1.12 -13.26
N GLY A 121 -2.98 0.32 -12.20
CA GLY A 121 -4.04 -0.53 -11.68
C GLY A 121 -4.36 -1.71 -12.59
N PRO A 122 -5.40 -2.49 -12.25
CA PRO A 122 -5.67 -3.78 -12.88
C PRO A 122 -6.27 -3.69 -14.28
N LYS A 123 -5.93 -4.66 -15.14
CA LYS A 123 -6.58 -4.84 -16.45
C LYS A 123 -8.06 -5.19 -16.24
N PRO A 124 -9.03 -4.46 -16.79
CA PRO A 124 -10.41 -4.90 -16.71
C PRO A 124 -10.65 -6.15 -17.58
N PRO A 125 -11.63 -7.00 -17.22
CA PRO A 125 -12.07 -8.11 -18.06
C PRO A 125 -12.53 -7.61 -19.43
N CYS A 126 -12.70 -8.50 -20.40
CA CYS A 126 -13.39 -8.10 -21.63
C CYS A 126 -14.83 -7.73 -21.38
N LEU A 127 -15.39 -6.87 -22.23
CA LEU A 127 -16.78 -6.41 -22.12
C LEU A 127 -17.80 -7.55 -22.01
N ALA A 128 -17.56 -8.70 -22.65
CA ALA A 128 -18.43 -9.87 -22.60
C ALA A 128 -18.05 -10.90 -21.51
N THR A 129 -16.99 -10.66 -20.74
CA THR A 129 -16.51 -11.56 -19.71
C THR A 129 -17.05 -11.13 -18.35
N ALA A 130 -17.31 -12.10 -17.46
CA ALA A 130 -17.70 -11.81 -16.08
C ALA A 130 -16.71 -10.83 -15.42
N GLY A 131 -17.24 -9.94 -14.57
CA GLY A 131 -16.42 -9.04 -13.79
C GLY A 131 -15.57 -9.79 -12.76
N THR A 132 -14.52 -9.12 -12.27
CA THR A 132 -13.71 -9.64 -11.16
C THR A 132 -14.23 -9.08 -9.84
N GLY A 133 -13.92 -9.71 -8.70
CA GLY A 133 -14.25 -9.12 -7.40
C GLY A 133 -15.73 -8.96 -7.07
N GLY A 134 -16.63 -9.61 -7.82
CA GLY A 134 -18.08 -9.40 -7.72
C GLY A 134 -18.58 -8.15 -8.46
N TYR A 135 -17.75 -7.49 -9.25
CA TYR A 135 -18.17 -6.41 -10.15
C TYR A 135 -18.93 -6.95 -11.37
N ALA A 136 -19.66 -6.07 -12.07
CA ALA A 136 -20.47 -6.45 -13.22
C ALA A 136 -19.62 -6.89 -14.43
N GLN A 137 -20.27 -7.43 -15.46
CA GLN A 137 -19.61 -7.89 -16.68
C GLN A 137 -18.71 -6.80 -17.30
N GLY A 138 -17.47 -7.16 -17.62
CA GLY A 138 -16.47 -6.22 -18.16
C GLY A 138 -15.90 -5.23 -17.14
N GLU A 139 -16.25 -5.34 -15.86
CA GLU A 139 -15.82 -4.42 -14.81
C GLU A 139 -14.82 -5.05 -13.83
N ASN A 140 -14.10 -4.17 -13.14
CA ASN A 140 -13.34 -4.50 -11.93
C ASN A 140 -13.40 -3.30 -10.96
N CYS A 141 -12.57 -3.34 -9.92
CA CYS A 141 -12.50 -2.25 -8.95
C CYS A 141 -12.05 -0.90 -9.55
N ALA A 142 -11.28 -0.90 -10.64
CA ALA A 142 -10.72 0.31 -11.25
C ALA A 142 -11.53 0.84 -12.45
N PHE A 143 -12.32 -0.02 -13.11
CA PHE A 143 -13.07 0.31 -14.32
C PHE A 143 -14.53 -0.16 -14.22
N LYS A 144 -15.43 0.63 -14.81
CA LYS A 144 -16.86 0.32 -14.98
C LYS A 144 -17.25 0.38 -16.44
N VAL A 145 -18.37 -0.24 -16.81
CA VAL A 145 -18.92 -0.17 -18.16
C VAL A 145 -20.04 0.88 -18.19
N VAL A 146 -19.87 1.88 -19.03
CA VAL A 146 -20.88 2.92 -19.29
C VAL A 146 -21.11 2.98 -20.79
N ASN A 147 -22.36 2.81 -21.23
CA ASN A 147 -22.75 2.80 -22.64
C ASN A 147 -21.92 1.82 -23.49
N GLY A 148 -21.63 0.63 -22.94
CA GLY A 148 -20.84 -0.40 -23.63
C GLY A 148 -19.34 -0.11 -23.71
N LEU A 149 -18.85 0.96 -23.06
CA LEU A 149 -17.44 1.32 -23.01
C LEU A 149 -16.89 1.19 -21.61
N GLN A 150 -15.66 0.70 -21.49
CA GLN A 150 -14.93 0.71 -20.23
C GLN A 150 -14.40 2.10 -19.94
N VAL A 151 -14.83 2.64 -18.81
CA VAL A 151 -14.42 3.95 -18.31
C VAL A 151 -13.84 3.80 -16.90
N PRO A 152 -12.94 4.70 -16.48
CA PRO A 152 -12.39 4.66 -15.14
C PRO A 152 -13.49 4.80 -14.09
N ARG A 153 -13.32 4.12 -12.95
CA ARG A 153 -14.24 4.24 -11.80
C ARG A 153 -13.88 5.41 -10.90
N LEU A 154 -12.58 5.71 -10.79
CA LEU A 154 -12.07 6.76 -9.91
C LEU A 154 -12.25 8.16 -10.53
N ASP A 155 -12.37 9.16 -9.66
CA ASP A 155 -12.56 10.56 -10.07
C ASP A 155 -11.25 11.23 -10.55
N VAL A 156 -11.39 12.37 -11.23
CA VAL A 156 -10.25 13.24 -11.52
C VAL A 156 -9.98 14.11 -10.29
N LEU A 157 -8.79 14.00 -9.71
CA LEU A 157 -8.42 14.73 -8.49
C LEU A 157 -7.71 16.06 -8.77
N GLY A 158 -7.33 16.33 -10.02
CA GLY A 158 -6.63 17.53 -10.43
C GLY A 158 -6.19 17.49 -11.89
N ALA A 159 -5.52 18.53 -12.36
CA ALA A 159 -5.02 18.58 -13.74
C ALA A 159 -3.99 17.46 -14.00
N GLY A 160 -4.04 16.87 -15.20
CA GLY A 160 -3.04 15.89 -15.63
C GLY A 160 -1.67 16.52 -15.90
N GLY A 161 -0.60 15.71 -15.83
CA GLY A 161 0.77 16.15 -16.09
C GLY A 161 1.76 15.61 -15.05
N VAL A 162 2.83 16.36 -14.77
CA VAL A 162 3.87 15.97 -13.78
C VAL A 162 3.48 16.29 -12.32
N GLY A 163 2.38 17.01 -12.10
CA GLY A 163 1.92 17.37 -10.76
C GLY A 163 1.31 16.16 -10.02
N GLN A 164 1.80 15.87 -8.81
CA GLN A 164 1.15 14.96 -7.87
C GLN A 164 0.18 15.73 -6.99
N VAL A 165 -0.91 15.09 -6.57
CA VAL A 165 -1.82 15.62 -5.55
C VAL A 165 -1.65 14.85 -4.25
N GLU A 166 -1.84 15.53 -3.12
CA GLU A 166 -1.91 14.84 -1.82
C GLU A 166 -3.23 14.06 -1.74
N LEU A 167 -3.15 12.78 -1.39
CA LEU A 167 -4.30 11.92 -1.17
C LEU A 167 -4.69 11.99 0.31
N THR A 168 -5.95 12.33 0.56
CA THR A 168 -6.50 12.40 1.91
C THR A 168 -6.81 11.00 2.43
N GLN A 169 -6.90 10.85 3.77
CA GLN A 169 -7.34 9.58 4.36
C GLN A 169 -8.73 9.16 3.87
N ALA A 170 -9.64 10.13 3.69
CA ALA A 170 -10.99 9.87 3.21
C ALA A 170 -10.98 9.18 1.84
N GLN A 171 -10.14 9.66 0.92
CA GLN A 171 -9.95 9.08 -0.42
C GLN A 171 -9.22 7.73 -0.42
N LEU A 172 -8.65 7.30 0.70
CA LEU A 172 -7.96 6.01 0.80
C LEU A 172 -8.81 4.98 1.55
N THR A 173 -10.07 5.31 1.84
CA THR A 173 -11.00 4.48 2.62
C THR A 173 -12.45 4.55 2.15
N ASP A 174 -12.74 5.25 1.05
CA ASP A 174 -14.08 5.43 0.49
C ASP A 174 -14.44 4.35 -0.56
N GLY A 175 -13.46 3.58 -0.99
CA GLY A 175 -13.56 2.66 -2.11
C GLY A 175 -13.52 3.42 -3.45
N PRO A 176 -13.52 2.70 -4.58
CA PRO A 176 -13.90 1.30 -4.75
C PRO A 176 -12.84 0.31 -4.24
N TRP A 177 -13.28 -0.88 -3.82
CA TRP A 177 -12.40 -1.85 -3.17
C TRP A 177 -11.84 -2.89 -4.14
N CYS A 178 -10.53 -3.11 -4.09
CA CYS A 178 -9.81 -4.11 -4.87
C CYS A 178 -9.35 -5.28 -3.99
N PRO A 179 -9.52 -6.55 -4.42
CA PRO A 179 -10.05 -6.93 -5.73
C PRO A 179 -11.57 -6.84 -5.84
N GLY A 180 -12.30 -6.85 -4.72
CA GLY A 180 -13.77 -6.84 -4.72
C GLY A 180 -14.37 -6.06 -3.56
N ALA A 181 -15.66 -5.73 -3.68
CA ALA A 181 -16.39 -4.87 -2.73
C ALA A 181 -16.70 -5.54 -1.38
N ASP A 182 -16.88 -6.87 -1.38
CA ASP A 182 -17.31 -7.63 -0.22
C ASP A 182 -16.14 -7.99 0.72
N SER A 183 -16.20 -7.51 1.96
CA SER A 183 -15.22 -7.80 3.00
C SER A 183 -15.15 -9.28 3.41
N THR A 184 -16.22 -10.04 3.20
CA THR A 184 -16.31 -11.44 3.61
C THR A 184 -15.49 -12.32 2.69
N ASN A 185 -15.61 -12.09 1.38
CA ASN A 185 -14.85 -12.81 0.37
C ASN A 185 -13.47 -12.19 0.11
N TYR A 186 -13.30 -10.89 0.39
CA TYR A 186 -12.05 -10.14 0.18
C TYR A 186 -11.64 -9.41 1.47
N PRO A 187 -11.19 -10.15 2.50
CA PRO A 187 -10.85 -9.57 3.81
C PRO A 187 -9.67 -8.60 3.75
N ASN A 188 -8.75 -8.82 2.81
CA ASN A 188 -7.58 -7.96 2.59
C ASN A 188 -7.81 -6.91 1.51
N ARG A 189 -9.07 -6.65 1.10
CA ARG A 189 -9.35 -5.64 0.08
C ARG A 189 -8.82 -4.27 0.50
N PHE A 190 -8.42 -3.48 -0.48
CA PHE A 190 -7.90 -2.14 -0.27
C PHE A 190 -8.56 -1.15 -1.22
N ASP A 191 -8.44 0.13 -0.92
CA ASP A 191 -8.99 1.20 -1.73
C ASP A 191 -8.22 1.36 -3.05
N ALA A 192 -8.92 1.33 -4.19
CA ALA A 192 -8.33 1.49 -5.51
C ALA A 192 -7.51 2.78 -5.67
N ASP A 193 -7.79 3.83 -4.89
CA ASP A 193 -6.99 5.05 -4.88
C ASP A 193 -5.55 4.82 -4.41
N LEU A 194 -5.24 3.73 -3.69
CA LEU A 194 -3.86 3.33 -3.39
C LEU A 194 -3.03 3.09 -4.66
N PHE A 195 -3.65 2.71 -5.78
CA PHE A 195 -2.93 2.57 -7.06
C PHE A 195 -2.42 3.90 -7.61
N ARG A 196 -2.91 5.04 -7.10
CA ARG A 196 -2.42 6.37 -7.50
C ARG A 196 -1.10 6.72 -6.87
N ILE A 197 -0.72 6.10 -5.74
CA ILE A 197 0.45 6.53 -4.97
C ILE A 197 1.71 6.48 -5.83
N ARG A 198 2.43 7.61 -5.88
CA ARG A 198 3.73 7.75 -6.56
C ARG A 198 4.83 8.13 -5.59
N ARG A 199 4.47 8.77 -4.47
CA ARG A 199 5.40 9.21 -3.45
C ARG A 199 4.75 9.17 -2.08
N VAL A 200 5.52 8.74 -1.09
CA VAL A 200 5.15 8.80 0.33
C VAL A 200 6.14 9.72 1.02
N LYS A 201 5.64 10.73 1.72
CA LYS A 201 6.45 11.61 2.57
C LYS A 201 6.33 11.12 4.00
N ALA A 202 7.44 10.73 4.60
CA ALA A 202 7.51 10.36 6.00
C ALA A 202 8.08 11.52 6.81
N THR A 203 7.44 11.84 7.93
CA THR A 203 7.91 12.82 8.92
C THR A 203 8.06 12.11 10.25
N MET A 204 9.23 12.22 10.87
CA MET A 204 9.53 11.68 12.18
C MET A 204 10.10 12.78 13.07
N ARG A 205 9.60 12.90 14.30
CA ARG A 205 10.17 13.80 15.32
C ARG A 205 10.70 12.97 16.49
N VAL A 206 11.93 13.24 16.90
CA VAL A 206 12.63 12.52 17.98
C VAL A 206 12.99 13.51 19.07
N GLN A 207 12.69 13.16 20.33
CA GLN A 207 13.06 13.96 21.50
C GLN A 207 14.34 13.44 22.15
N SER A 208 15.01 14.28 22.95
CA SER A 208 16.09 13.81 23.82
C SER A 208 15.54 12.82 24.86
N ALA A 209 16.23 11.68 25.06
CA ALA A 209 15.88 10.72 26.11
C ALA A 209 16.09 11.28 27.53
N VAL A 210 16.97 12.27 27.69
CA VAL A 210 17.37 12.81 28.99
C VAL A 210 16.52 14.03 29.32
N ALA A 211 15.66 13.92 30.33
CA ALA A 211 14.79 15.03 30.75
C ALA A 211 15.56 16.30 31.14
N ALA A 212 16.78 16.18 31.67
CA ALA A 212 17.63 17.32 32.00
C ALA A 212 18.15 18.10 30.78
N LEU A 213 17.95 17.57 29.57
CA LEU A 213 18.26 18.24 28.31
C LEU A 213 17.01 18.80 27.60
N ARG A 214 15.82 18.56 28.14
CA ARG A 214 14.56 19.09 27.59
C ARG A 214 14.11 20.32 28.39
N GLY A 215 13.65 21.34 27.69
CA GLY A 215 13.03 22.52 28.30
C GLY A 215 11.53 22.31 28.57
N PRO A 216 10.79 23.37 28.94
CA PRO A 216 9.34 23.30 29.04
C PRO A 216 8.70 22.84 27.72
N ALA A 217 7.60 22.10 27.81
CA ALA A 217 6.86 21.65 26.62
C ALA A 217 6.41 22.86 25.78
N GLY A 218 6.51 22.73 24.46
CA GLY A 218 6.23 23.79 23.50
C GLY A 218 6.79 23.47 22.12
N VAL A 219 7.07 24.52 21.33
CA VAL A 219 7.51 24.37 19.94
C VAL A 219 8.77 23.50 19.82
N LEU A 220 9.74 23.69 20.70
CA LEU A 220 11.03 22.98 20.70
C LEU A 220 10.99 21.60 21.36
N PHE A 221 9.99 21.33 22.21
CA PHE A 221 9.90 20.11 23.01
C PHE A 221 8.46 19.61 23.07
N ALA A 222 8.18 18.48 22.41
CA ALA A 222 6.86 17.85 22.45
C ALA A 222 6.49 17.46 23.90
N HIS A 223 7.48 16.97 24.65
CA HIS A 223 7.35 16.68 26.08
C HIS A 223 8.40 17.45 26.88
N GLY A 224 7.96 18.00 28.00
CA GLY A 224 8.82 18.81 28.87
C GLY A 224 9.96 18.03 29.51
N GLY A 225 10.96 18.77 29.97
CA GLY A 225 12.04 18.28 30.81
C GLY A 225 12.24 19.11 32.06
N THR A 226 13.40 18.91 32.68
CA THR A 226 13.81 19.57 33.93
C THR A 226 14.88 20.63 33.72
N SER A 227 15.30 20.89 32.47
CA SER A 227 16.32 21.90 32.20
C SER A 227 15.80 23.30 32.49
N LEU A 228 16.59 24.05 33.25
CA LEU A 228 16.34 25.46 33.59
C LEU A 228 17.27 26.43 32.86
N GLY A 229 18.23 25.91 32.07
CA GLY A 229 19.29 26.71 31.43
C GLY A 229 19.43 26.42 29.94
N GLY A 230 19.46 27.48 29.12
CA GLY A 230 19.49 27.38 27.65
C GLY A 230 20.74 26.71 27.07
N ASN A 231 21.84 26.66 27.81
CA ASN A 231 23.11 26.05 27.39
C ASN A 231 23.15 24.51 27.50
N LYS A 232 22.07 23.88 27.98
CA LYS A 232 21.95 22.41 28.14
C LYS A 232 20.76 21.83 27.38
N LEU A 233 20.18 22.59 26.46
CA LEU A 233 18.99 22.19 25.72
C LEU A 233 19.35 21.38 24.48
N ALA A 234 18.65 20.25 24.30
CA ALA A 234 18.63 19.47 23.07
C ALA A 234 17.19 19.42 22.55
N PRO A 235 16.77 20.41 21.73
CA PRO A 235 15.44 20.43 21.12
C PRO A 235 15.16 19.16 20.30
N ASP A 236 13.88 18.84 20.17
CA ASP A 236 13.46 17.75 19.31
C ASP A 236 13.95 17.97 17.87
N GLN A 237 14.37 16.88 17.23
CA GLN A 237 14.79 16.90 15.84
C GLN A 237 13.68 16.31 14.97
N GLU A 238 13.25 17.06 13.95
CA GLU A 238 12.32 16.56 12.94
C GLU A 238 13.07 16.21 11.66
N ILE A 239 12.89 14.98 11.18
CA ILE A 239 13.43 14.48 9.93
C ILE A 239 12.26 14.24 8.98
N GLN A 240 12.44 14.68 7.74
CA GLN A 240 11.48 14.49 6.68
C GLN A 240 12.17 13.97 5.43
N PHE A 241 11.62 12.90 4.86
CA PHE A 241 12.11 12.33 3.62
C PHE A 241 10.96 11.84 2.75
N SER A 242 11.24 11.67 1.46
CA SER A 242 10.27 11.14 0.49
C SER A 242 10.76 9.82 -0.07
N VAL A 243 9.85 8.87 -0.20
CA VAL A 243 10.08 7.57 -0.84
C VAL A 243 9.25 7.53 -2.12
N THR A 244 9.89 7.20 -3.23
CA THR A 244 9.26 7.04 -4.55
C THR A 244 9.42 5.59 -4.99
N PRO A 245 8.39 4.75 -4.85
CA PRO A 245 8.50 3.33 -5.19
C PRO A 245 8.67 3.14 -6.70
N ARG A 246 9.79 2.54 -7.12
CA ARG A 246 10.20 2.44 -8.54
C ARG A 246 9.15 1.78 -9.44
N ASN A 247 8.47 0.76 -8.93
CA ASN A 247 7.45 0.02 -9.69
C ASN A 247 6.15 0.82 -9.88
N MET A 248 5.99 1.93 -9.15
CA MET A 248 4.82 2.81 -9.27
C MET A 248 5.11 4.05 -10.12
N THR A 249 6.34 4.24 -10.61
CA THR A 249 6.71 5.35 -11.50
C THR A 249 6.87 4.95 -12.97
N LEU A 250 6.47 3.74 -13.34
CA LEU A 250 6.63 3.24 -14.70
C LEU A 250 5.64 3.95 -15.66
N GLY A 251 6.15 4.50 -16.76
CA GLY A 251 5.34 5.08 -17.84
C GLY A 251 5.20 6.61 -17.86
N ARG A 252 6.00 7.33 -17.06
CA ARG A 252 6.31 8.74 -17.26
C ARG A 252 7.82 8.96 -17.20
#